data_AF-K6Y1W2-F1
#
_entry.id   AF-K6Y1W2-F1
#
_cell.length_a   1.000
_cell.length_b   1.000
_cell.length_c   1.000
_cell.angle_alpha   90.00
_cell.angle_beta   90.00
_cell.angle_gamma   90.00
#
_symmetry.space_group_name_H-M   'P 1'
#
loop_
_entity.id
_entity.type
_entity.pdbx_description
1 polymer ?
#
loop_
_entity_poly.entity_id
_entity_poly.type
_entity_poly.pdbx_seq_one_letter_code
_entity_poly.pdbx_strand_id
1 'polypeptide(L)' 'MNTEPKLSLKIRIVIGIVAIPSLILAAMIMSMLIKQTEGEISFFEVVYSLVGVFAMYIALTGKKFF' A
#
# COMPACT_ATOMS: atom_id res chain seq x y z
N MET A 1 -12.58 19.75 20.63
CA MET A 1 -11.83 18.50 20.36
C MET A 1 -12.40 17.94 19.06
N ASN A 2 -11.67 18.07 17.95
CA ASN A 2 -12.15 17.65 16.63
C ASN A 2 -12.17 16.12 16.56
N THR A 3 -13.30 15.51 16.90
CA THR A 3 -13.53 14.07 16.75
C THR A 3 -13.84 13.78 15.29
N GLU A 4 -12.84 13.90 14.41
CA GLU A 4 -13.01 13.38 13.05
C GLU A 4 -13.24 11.86 13.13
N PRO A 5 -14.30 11.35 12.49
CA PRO A 5 -14.66 9.94 12.61
C PRO A 5 -13.64 9.08 11.85
N LYS A 6 -12.63 8.58 12.57
CA LYS A 6 -11.63 7.63 12.05
C LYS A 6 -12.29 6.32 11.58
N LEU A 7 -11.66 5.62 10.65
CA LEU A 7 -12.09 4.28 10.27
C LEU A 7 -12.03 3.31 11.46
N SER A 8 -13.01 2.41 11.53
CA SER A 8 -13.04 1.37 12.56
C SER A 8 -11.84 0.44 12.41
N LEU A 9 -11.35 -0.10 13.54
CA LEU A 9 -10.19 -0.98 13.57
C LEU A 9 -10.36 -2.20 12.65
N LYS A 10 -11.56 -2.77 12.59
CA LYS A 10 -11.90 -3.91 11.73
C LYS A 10 -11.63 -3.60 10.25
N ILE A 11 -12.11 -2.45 9.76
CA ILE A 11 -11.93 -2.07 8.36
C ILE A 11 -10.45 -1.78 8.07
N ARG A 12 -9.74 -1.13 9.00
CA ARG A 12 -8.31 -0.86 8.86
C ARG A 12 -7.49 -2.14 8.74
N ILE A 13 -7.82 -3.17 9.53
CA ILE A 13 -7.19 -4.49 9.45
C ILE A 13 -7.44 -5.12 8.08
N VAL A 14 -8.68 -5.08 7.58
CA VAL A 14 -9.02 -5.62 6.26
C VAL A 14 -8.23 -4.91 5.14
N ILE A 15 -8.20 -3.57 5.17
CA ILE A 15 -7.42 -2.77 4.20
C ILE A 15 -5.93 -3.15 4.29
N GLY A 16 -5.39 -3.28 5.49
CA GLY A 16 -4.00 -3.69 5.71
C GLY A 16 -3.69 -5.05 5.11
N ILE A 17 -4.56 -6.06 5.32
CA ILE A 17 -4.38 -7.41 4.77
C ILE A 17 -4.42 -7.38 3.24
N VAL A 18 -5.38 -6.68 2.65
CA VAL A 18 -5.51 -6.56 1.19
C VAL A 18 -4.32 -5.82 0.57
N ALA A 19 -3.67 -4.91 1.31
CA ALA A 19 -2.49 -4.20 0.83
C ALA A 19 -1.22 -5.07 0.78
N ILE A 20 -1.16 -6.20 1.50
CA ILE A 20 0.07 -7.01 1.66
C ILE A 20 0.67 -7.44 0.30
N PRO A 21 -0.08 -8.02 -0.66
CA PRO A 21 0.50 -8.43 -1.95
C PRO A 21 1.12 -7.26 -2.71
N SER A 22 0.46 -6.09 -2.70
CA SER A 22 0.98 -4.87 -3.33
C SER A 22 2.23 -4.33 -2.62
N LEU A 23 2.32 -4.44 -1.29
CA LEU A 23 3.52 -4.04 -0.55
C LEU A 23 4.69 -4.97 -0.82
N ILE A 24 4.44 -6.28 -0.98
CA ILE A 24 5.45 -7.25 -1.40
C ILE A 24 5.95 -6.89 -2.81
N LEU A 25 5.03 -6.58 -3.73
CA LEU A 25 5.40 -6.12 -5.07
C LEU A 25 6.25 -4.85 -5.03
N ALA A 26 5.88 -3.87 -4.20
CA ALA A 26 6.67 -2.65 -4.00
C ALA A 26 8.10 -2.95 -3.51
N ALA A 27 8.23 -3.85 -2.53
CA ALA A 27 9.53 -4.26 -2.01
C ALA A 27 10.36 -5.00 -3.07
N MET A 28 9.72 -5.82 -3.90
CA MET A 28 10.39 -6.54 -5.00
C MET A 28 10.92 -5.57 -6.07
N ILE A 29 10.08 -4.64 -6.53
CA ILE A 29 10.46 -3.59 -7.48
C ILE A 29 11.63 -2.76 -6.94
N MET A 30 11.56 -2.34 -5.68
CA MET A 30 12.66 -1.61 -5.02
C MET A 30 13.95 -2.45 -4.96
N SER A 31 13.84 -3.75 -4.68
CA SER A 31 15.01 -4.63 -4.64
C SER A 31 15.65 -4.78 -6.03
N MET A 32 14.85 -4.92 -7.08
CA MET A 32 15.34 -4.99 -8.46
C MET A 32 16.05 -3.69 -8.87
N LEU A 33 15.50 -2.55 -8.49
CA LEU A 33 16.12 -1.24 -8.74
C LEU A 33 17.47 -1.09 -8.04
N ILE A 34 17.57 -1.48 -6.76
CA ILE A 34 18.81 -1.40 -5.98
C ILE A 34 19.87 -2.37 -6.52
N LYS A 35 19.47 -3.60 -6.86
CA LYS A 35 20.37 -4.65 -7.33
C LYS A 35 20.68 -4.58 -8.83
N GLN A 36 20.11 -3.60 -9.54
CA GLN A 36 20.16 -3.51 -11.01
C GLN A 36 19.84 -4.84 -11.69
N THR A 37 18.89 -5.59 -11.11
CA THR A 37 18.51 -6.90 -11.63
C THR A 37 17.70 -6.71 -12.90
N GLU A 38 18.09 -7.42 -13.96
CA GLU A 38 17.31 -7.44 -15.20
C GLU A 38 15.90 -7.97 -14.94
N GLY A 39 14.90 -7.24 -15.41
CA GLY A 39 13.51 -7.66 -15.40
C GLY A 39 12.60 -6.54 -15.87
N GLU A 40 11.62 -6.90 -16.68
CA GLU A 40 10.62 -5.97 -17.18
C GLU A 40 9.59 -5.71 -16.08
N ILE A 41 9.44 -4.43 -15.71
CA ILE A 41 8.40 -3.99 -14.77
C ILE A 41 7.35 -3.26 -15.60
N SER A 42 6.15 -3.82 -15.63
CA SER A 42 5.04 -3.20 -16.33
C SER A 42 4.55 -1.96 -15.59
N PHE A 43 3.94 -1.02 -16.33
CA PHE A 43 3.30 0.15 -15.74
C PHE A 43 2.25 -0.22 -14.68
N PHE A 44 1.50 -1.30 -14.92
CA PHE A 44 0.47 -1.77 -13.98
C PHE A 44 1.06 -2.27 -12.66
N GLU A 45 2.22 -2.92 -12.66
CA GLU A 45 2.88 -3.35 -11.43
C GLU A 45 3.32 -2.17 -10.57
N VAL A 46 3.84 -1.11 -11.21
CA VAL A 46 4.17 0.14 -10.52
C VAL A 46 2.91 0.73 -9.88
N VAL A 47 1.83 0.86 -10.64
CA VAL A 47 0.56 1.40 -10.11
C VAL A 47 0.01 0.55 -8.97
N TYR A 48 -0.01 -0.78 -9.13
CA TYR A 48 -0.48 -1.70 -8.10
C TYR A 48 0.32 -1.61 -6.80
N SER A 49 1.64 -1.44 -6.92
CA SER A 49 2.52 -1.29 -5.76
C SER A 49 2.24 0.03 -5.01
N LEU A 50 2.02 1.13 -5.74
CA LEU A 50 1.66 2.43 -5.18
C LEU A 50 0.29 2.41 -4.48
N VAL A 51 -0.70 1.75 -5.06
CA VAL A 51 -2.02 1.56 -4.42
C VAL A 51 -1.87 0.84 -3.09
N GLY A 52 -0.99 -0.15 -2.99
CA GLY A 52 -0.68 -0.84 -1.73
C GLY A 52 -0.09 0.07 -0.66
N VAL A 53 0.87 0.90 -1.03
CA VAL A 53 1.48 1.89 -0.12
C VAL A 53 0.42 2.87 0.39
N PHE A 54 -0.46 3.33 -0.50
CA PHE A 54 -1.55 4.23 -0.13
C PHE A 54 -2.59 3.55 0.78
N ALA A 55 -2.98 2.31 0.48
CA ALA A 55 -3.87 1.52 1.32
C ALA A 55 -3.27 1.28 2.72
N MET A 56 -1.97 1.02 2.80
CA MET A 56 -1.25 0.89 4.07
C MET A 56 -1.27 2.19 4.87
N TYR A 57 -1.07 3.35 4.21
CA TYR A 57 -1.20 4.65 4.86
C TYR A 57 -2.59 4.86 5.47
N ILE A 58 -3.66 4.49 4.75
CA ILE A 58 -5.04 4.55 5.27
C ILE A 58 -5.22 3.59 6.45
N ALA A 59 -4.73 2.36 6.35
CA ALA A 59 -4.81 1.36 7.41
C ALA A 59 -4.10 1.83 8.69
N LEU A 60 -2.96 2.51 8.58
CA LEU A 60 -2.19 3.02 9.72
C LEU A 60 -2.78 4.31 10.32
N THR A 61 -3.16 5.28 9.48
CA THR A 61 -3.63 6.59 9.96
C THR A 61 -5.11 6.59 10.34
N GLY A 62 -5.90 5.70 9.75
CA GLY A 62 -7.35 5.67 9.91
C GLY A 62 -8.07 6.88 9.31
N LYS A 63 -7.38 7.70 8.49
CA LYS A 63 -7.97 8.81 7.75
C LYS A 63 -8.92 8.29 6.68
N LYS A 64 -10.13 8.85 6.62
CA LYS A 64 -11.08 8.61 5.55
C LYS A 64 -10.77 9.59 4.42
N PHE A 65 -10.56 9.08 3.22
CA PHE A 65 -10.38 9.92 2.02
C PHE A 65 -11.67 10.02 1.19
N PHE A 66 -12.68 9.22 1.52
CA PHE A 66 -14.06 9.25 1.00
C PHE A 66 -15.03 8.93 2.14
#